data_AF-A0A3M1N956-F1
#
_entry.id   AF-A0A3M1N956-F1
#
_cell.length_a   1.000
_cell.length_b   1.000
_cell.length_c   1.000
_cell.angle_alpha   90.00
_cell.angle_beta   90.00
_cell.angle_gamma   90.00
#
_symmetry.space_group_name_H-M   'P 1'
#
loop_
_entity.id
_entity.type
_entity.pdbx_description
1 polymer ?
#
loop_
_entity_poly.entity_id
_entity_poly.type
_entity_poly.pdbx_seq_one_letter_code
_entity_poly.pdbx_strand_id
1 'polypeptide(L)'
;MMQQMTSWMDTLIAGAPLIEWVRAIGIWALLSVVFIFVQRVLTRRMDALALRTRNTIDDVIAAVLRQTRAYFLVGLAFYASVAIVQLPDAVIDWGGRIAFILLLLQVVRWGGGLITEYMERYRQRHLEADPAAVTSMQALGFIGRLVLWTVVLLMALDNFGVDITALVASVGIAGVAIGLAVQNILG
;
A
#
# COMPACT_ATOMS: atom_id res chain seq x y z
N MET A 1 37.83 14.42 30.30
CA MET A 1 37.44 13.95 28.95
C MET A 1 36.44 12.79 28.98
N MET A 2 36.46 11.87 29.97
CA MET A 2 35.44 10.80 30.10
C MET A 2 34.06 11.25 30.61
N GLN A 3 33.95 12.36 31.35
CA GLN A 3 32.66 12.88 31.85
C GLN A 3 31.82 13.64 30.80
N GLN A 4 32.42 14.11 29.70
CA GLN A 4 31.65 14.69 28.58
C GLN A 4 31.01 13.60 27.70
N MET A 5 31.43 12.34 27.82
CA MET A 5 30.87 11.24 27.03
C MET A 5 29.56 10.71 27.62
N THR A 6 29.34 10.90 28.93
CA THR A 6 28.13 10.50 29.64
C THR A 6 27.00 11.54 29.53
N SER A 7 27.29 12.83 29.28
CA SER A 7 26.25 13.86 29.18
C SER A 7 25.38 13.75 27.92
N TRP A 8 25.87 13.09 26.86
CA TRP A 8 25.07 12.80 25.65
C TRP A 8 24.15 11.59 25.82
N MET A 9 24.35 10.78 26.89
CA MET A 9 23.52 9.61 27.17
C MET A 9 22.17 10.00 27.81
N ASP A 10 22.12 11.16 28.48
CA ASP A 10 20.94 11.63 29.23
C ASP A 10 20.15 12.73 28.50
N THR A 11 20.55 13.12 27.28
CA THR A 11 19.73 13.99 26.43
C THR A 11 18.53 13.20 25.91
N LEU A 12 17.44 13.25 26.68
CA LEU A 12 16.11 12.75 26.35
C LEU A 12 15.54 13.54 25.17
N ILE A 13 15.58 12.96 23.97
CA ILE A 13 14.85 13.49 22.82
C ILE A 13 13.62 12.61 22.63
N ALA A 14 12.44 13.20 22.86
CA ALA A 14 11.13 12.52 22.76
C ALA A 14 11.01 11.24 23.61
N GLY A 15 11.62 11.20 24.80
CA GLY A 15 11.46 10.12 25.78
C GLY A 15 12.46 8.95 25.67
N ALA A 16 13.39 8.98 24.71
CA ALA A 16 14.46 7.98 24.57
C ALA A 16 15.86 8.64 24.52
N PRO A 17 16.90 7.96 25.02
CA PRO A 17 18.28 8.44 24.94
C PRO A 17 18.78 8.48 23.49
N LEU A 18 19.65 9.45 23.17
CA LEU A 18 20.18 9.70 21.81
C LEU A 18 20.80 8.45 21.15
N ILE A 19 21.39 7.57 21.95
CA ILE A 19 21.99 6.32 21.48
C ILE A 19 20.97 5.35 20.88
N GLU A 20 19.72 5.34 21.40
CA GLU A 20 18.64 4.52 20.86
C GLU A 20 18.17 5.05 19.51
N TRP A 21 18.12 6.36 19.32
CA TRP A 21 17.85 6.98 18.03
C TRP A 21 18.93 6.64 16.99
N VAL A 22 20.21 6.68 17.36
CA VAL A 22 21.31 6.28 16.47
C VAL A 22 21.21 4.79 16.10
N ARG A 23 20.88 3.93 17.07
CA ARG A 23 20.66 2.49 16.82
C ARG A 23 19.45 2.24 15.92
N ALA A 24 18.35 2.95 16.12
CA ALA A 24 17.16 2.88 15.29
C ALA A 24 17.46 3.31 13.85
N ILE A 25 18.17 4.42 13.65
CA ILE A 25 18.60 4.87 12.31
C ILE A 25 19.54 3.85 11.66
N GLY A 26 20.47 3.27 12.41
CA GLY A 26 21.37 2.22 11.91
C GLY A 26 20.62 0.96 11.46
N ILE A 27 19.69 0.47 12.27
CA ILE A 27 18.84 -0.69 11.94
C ILE A 27 17.92 -0.35 10.76
N TRP A 28 17.33 0.84 10.75
CA TRP A 28 16.50 1.33 9.66
C TRP A 28 17.24 1.35 8.32
N ALA A 29 18.46 1.91 8.29
CA ALA A 29 19.28 1.99 7.09
C ALA A 29 19.63 0.57 6.60
N LEU A 30 20.02 -0.33 7.51
CA LEU A 30 20.33 -1.71 7.17
C LEU A 30 19.11 -2.46 6.60
N LEU A 31 17.96 -2.39 7.29
CA LEU A 31 16.72 -3.01 6.84
C LEU A 31 16.23 -2.45 5.52
N SER A 32 16.33 -1.13 5.32
CA SER A 32 15.97 -0.48 4.05
C SER A 32 16.82 -1.01 2.90
N VAL A 33 18.15 -1.10 3.09
CA VAL A 33 19.06 -1.66 2.09
C VAL A 33 18.73 -3.12 1.81
N VAL A 34 18.51 -3.93 2.84
CA VAL A 34 18.17 -5.35 2.70
C VAL A 34 16.84 -5.52 1.96
N PHE A 35 15.79 -4.81 2.35
CA PHE A 35 14.48 -4.89 1.68
C PHE A 35 14.55 -4.44 0.22
N ILE A 36 15.22 -3.31 -0.08
CA ILE A 36 15.38 -2.84 -1.47
C ILE A 36 16.20 -3.86 -2.28
N PHE A 37 17.25 -4.43 -1.70
CA PHE A 37 18.08 -5.43 -2.35
C PHE A 37 17.30 -6.71 -2.65
N VAL A 38 16.62 -7.27 -1.64
CA VAL A 38 15.77 -8.47 -1.78
C VAL A 38 14.69 -8.23 -2.81
N GLN A 39 14.00 -7.07 -2.77
CA GLN A 39 12.99 -6.73 -3.75
C GLN A 39 13.58 -6.69 -5.17
N ARG A 40 14.69 -5.97 -5.39
CA ARG A 40 15.35 -5.92 -6.70
C ARG A 40 15.73 -7.31 -7.21
N VAL A 41 16.23 -8.18 -6.33
CA VAL A 41 16.62 -9.56 -6.68
C VAL A 41 15.38 -10.38 -7.02
N LEU A 42 14.32 -10.33 -6.22
CA LEU A 42 13.06 -11.04 -6.47
C LEU A 42 12.40 -10.58 -7.76
N THR A 43 12.30 -9.27 -8.01
CA THR A 43 11.72 -8.74 -9.25
C THR A 43 12.49 -9.24 -10.47
N ARG A 44 13.83 -9.18 -10.46
CA ARG A 44 14.66 -9.69 -11.56
C ARG A 44 14.50 -11.20 -11.76
N ARG A 45 14.43 -11.98 -10.69
CA ARG A 45 14.22 -13.44 -10.77
C ARG A 45 12.83 -13.79 -11.28
N MET A 46 11.80 -13.09 -10.81
CA MET A 46 10.40 -13.31 -11.21
C MET A 46 10.17 -12.88 -12.65
N ASP A 47 10.76 -11.78 -13.13
CA ASP A 47 10.69 -11.41 -14.55
C ASP A 47 11.37 -12.47 -15.45
N ALA A 48 12.49 -13.06 -14.99
CA ALA A 48 13.14 -14.17 -15.70
C ALA A 48 12.33 -15.48 -15.67
N LEU A 49 11.57 -15.73 -14.61
CA LEU A 49 10.70 -16.91 -14.43
C LEU A 49 9.37 -16.77 -15.18
N ALA A 50 8.79 -15.57 -15.24
CA ALA A 50 7.56 -15.26 -15.97
C ALA A 50 7.74 -15.44 -17.49
N LEU A 51 8.94 -15.14 -18.01
CA LEU A 51 9.29 -15.44 -19.41
C LEU A 51 9.38 -16.95 -19.71
N ARG A 52 9.57 -17.79 -18.68
CA ARG A 52 9.74 -19.25 -18.83
C ARG A 52 8.52 -20.08 -18.44
N THR A 53 7.52 -19.49 -17.79
CA THR A 53 6.42 -20.24 -17.15
C THR A 53 5.06 -19.63 -17.52
N ARG A 54 4.09 -20.45 -17.97
CA ARG A 54 2.72 -20.00 -18.34
C ARG A 54 1.76 -19.87 -17.15
N ASN A 55 2.27 -19.62 -15.94
CA ASN A 55 1.46 -19.70 -14.72
C ASN A 55 0.90 -18.33 -14.33
N THR A 56 -0.43 -18.20 -14.30
CA THR A 56 -1.14 -16.96 -14.01
C THR A 56 -0.82 -16.38 -12.62
N ILE A 57 -0.49 -17.23 -11.65
CA ILE A 57 -0.14 -16.79 -10.29
C ILE A 57 1.22 -16.07 -10.27
N ASP A 58 2.20 -16.59 -11.00
CA ASP A 58 3.54 -16.00 -11.07
C ASP A 58 3.51 -14.63 -11.75
N ASP A 59 2.66 -14.46 -12.76
CA ASP A 59 2.43 -13.16 -13.42
C ASP A 59 1.84 -12.12 -12.47
N VAL A 60 0.88 -12.51 -11.63
CA VAL A 60 0.27 -11.62 -10.63
C VAL A 60 1.30 -11.24 -9.56
N ILE A 61 2.07 -12.21 -9.06
CA ILE A 61 3.13 -11.96 -8.07
C ILE A 61 4.19 -11.03 -8.66
N ALA A 62 4.65 -11.27 -9.89
CA ALA A 62 5.63 -10.42 -10.57
C ALA A 62 5.09 -8.99 -10.77
N ALA A 63 3.82 -8.84 -11.15
CA ALA A 63 3.18 -7.52 -11.29
C ALA A 63 3.13 -6.76 -9.96
N VAL A 64 2.75 -7.43 -8.87
CA VAL A 64 2.74 -6.86 -7.52
C VAL A 64 4.15 -6.41 -7.12
N LEU A 65 5.15 -7.28 -7.31
CA LEU A 65 6.56 -7.01 -6.99
C LEU A 65 7.16 -5.84 -7.78
N ARG A 66 6.82 -5.70 -9.07
CA ARG A 66 7.23 -4.55 -9.90
C ARG A 66 6.60 -3.25 -9.45
N GLN A 67 5.39 -3.32 -8.90
CA GLN A 67 4.62 -2.15 -8.49
C GLN A 67 4.86 -1.75 -7.04
N THR A 68 5.45 -2.63 -6.22
CA THR A 68 6.04 -2.30 -4.91
C THR A 68 7.18 -1.30 -5.12
N ARG A 69 7.15 -0.16 -4.43
CA ARG A 69 8.18 0.88 -4.56
C ARG A 69 9.03 0.96 -3.31
N ALA A 70 10.25 1.46 -3.48
CA ALA A 70 11.21 1.59 -2.40
C ALA A 70 10.67 2.43 -1.21
N TYR A 71 9.80 3.41 -1.44
CA TYR A 71 9.21 4.20 -0.35
C TYR A 71 8.39 3.35 0.64
N PHE A 72 7.66 2.33 0.15
CA PHE A 72 6.89 1.44 1.01
C PHE A 72 7.82 0.56 1.86
N LEU A 73 8.86 0.02 1.23
CA LEU A 73 9.86 -0.80 1.93
C LEU A 73 10.66 0.00 2.96
N VAL A 74 11.00 1.24 2.64
CA VAL A 74 11.70 2.15 3.55
C VAL A 74 10.79 2.52 4.74
N GLY A 75 9.50 2.73 4.51
CA GLY A 75 8.53 2.94 5.59
C GLY A 75 8.30 1.70 6.45
N LEU A 76 8.24 0.52 5.83
CA LEU A 76 8.15 -0.75 6.56
C LEU A 76 9.41 -1.01 7.40
N ALA A 77 10.59 -0.74 6.83
CA ALA A 77 11.85 -0.80 7.55
C ALA A 77 11.86 0.20 8.71
N PHE A 78 11.26 1.39 8.55
CA PHE A 78 11.17 2.39 9.62
C PHE A 78 10.33 1.85 10.78
N TYR A 79 9.13 1.38 10.49
CA TYR A 79 8.28 0.76 11.51
C TYR A 79 8.95 -0.42 12.20
N ALA A 80 9.57 -1.33 11.43
CA ALA A 80 10.32 -2.46 11.99
C ALA A 80 11.48 -1.99 12.89
N SER A 81 12.23 -0.97 12.48
CA SER A 81 13.34 -0.43 13.29
C SER A 81 12.86 0.19 14.61
N VAL A 82 11.74 0.91 14.58
CA VAL A 82 11.15 1.55 15.76
C VAL A 82 10.61 0.49 16.73
N ALA A 83 9.97 -0.55 16.20
CA ALA A 83 9.47 -1.67 16.99
C ALA A 83 10.59 -2.52 17.62
N ILE A 84 11.69 -2.76 16.89
CA ILE A 84 12.83 -3.56 17.38
C ILE A 84 13.60 -2.83 18.50
N VAL A 85 13.73 -1.50 18.39
CA VAL A 85 14.49 -0.69 19.36
C VAL A 85 13.66 -0.35 20.60
N GLN A 86 12.36 -0.73 20.64
CA GLN A 86 11.45 -0.46 21.77
C GLN A 86 11.41 1.04 22.13
N LEU A 87 11.29 1.89 21.11
CA LEU A 87 11.10 3.33 21.33
C LEU A 87 9.79 3.60 22.09
N PRO A 88 9.62 4.79 22.68
CA PRO A 88 8.42 5.15 23.43
C PRO A 88 7.14 4.87 22.63
N ASP A 89 6.08 4.42 23.31
CA ASP A 89 4.82 3.98 22.70
C ASP A 89 4.26 4.99 21.70
N ALA A 90 4.39 6.30 21.98
CA ALA A 90 3.97 7.36 21.07
C ALA A 90 4.66 7.27 19.70
N VAL A 91 5.96 6.95 19.65
CA VAL A 91 6.71 6.83 18.39
C VAL A 91 6.32 5.54 17.65
N ILE A 92 6.06 4.46 18.38
CA ILE A 92 5.57 3.19 17.80
C ILE A 92 4.19 3.40 17.19
N ASP A 93 3.27 4.04 17.90
CA ASP A 93 1.90 4.31 17.43
C ASP A 93 1.88 5.20 16.19
N TRP A 94 2.60 6.33 16.21
CA TRP A 94 2.71 7.21 15.06
C TRP A 94 3.42 6.53 13.88
N GLY A 95 4.48 5.76 14.15
CA GLY A 95 5.18 4.96 13.15
C GLY A 95 4.26 3.92 12.50
N GLY A 96 3.43 3.24 13.29
CA GLY A 96 2.42 2.28 12.82
C GLY A 96 1.38 2.95 11.92
N ARG A 97 0.86 4.11 12.34
CA ARG A 97 -0.10 4.88 11.52
C ARG A 97 0.49 5.29 10.18
N ILE A 98 1.73 5.76 10.15
CA ILE A 98 2.43 6.13 8.90
C ILE A 98 2.65 4.89 8.03
N ALA A 99 3.10 3.78 8.61
CA ALA A 99 3.30 2.53 7.89
C ALA A 99 2.00 2.00 7.28
N PHE A 100 0.88 2.11 8.01
CA PHE A 100 -0.44 1.75 7.51
C PHE A 100 -0.86 2.62 6.33
N ILE A 101 -0.64 3.94 6.38
CA ILE A 101 -0.91 4.84 5.24
C ILE A 101 -0.05 4.46 4.02
N LEU A 102 1.23 4.15 4.24
CA LEU A 102 2.11 3.69 3.16
C LEU A 102 1.61 2.38 2.55
N LEU A 103 1.09 1.46 3.37
CA LEU A 103 0.44 0.22 2.92
C LEU A 103 -0.81 0.52 2.10
N LEU A 104 -1.68 1.42 2.56
CA LEU A 104 -2.87 1.84 1.82
C LEU A 104 -2.52 2.44 0.45
N LEU A 105 -1.52 3.33 0.38
CA LEU A 105 -1.04 3.88 -0.89
C LEU A 105 -0.50 2.78 -1.82
N GLN A 106 0.14 1.76 -1.26
CA GLN A 106 0.63 0.61 -2.01
C GLN A 106 -0.54 -0.23 -2.56
N VAL A 107 -1.60 -0.44 -1.76
CA VAL A 107 -2.83 -1.12 -2.18
C VAL A 107 -3.54 -0.36 -3.31
N VAL A 108 -3.65 0.97 -3.23
CA VAL A 108 -4.23 1.78 -4.33
C VAL A 108 -3.46 1.56 -5.63
N ARG A 109 -2.13 1.55 -5.58
CA ARG A 109 -1.31 1.31 -6.76
C ARG A 109 -1.48 -0.10 -7.30
N TRP A 110 -1.45 -1.12 -6.43
CA TRP A 110 -1.67 -2.51 -6.82
C TRP A 110 -3.05 -2.73 -7.44
N GLY A 111 -4.11 -2.28 -6.77
CA GLY A 111 -5.47 -2.38 -7.28
C GLY A 111 -5.66 -1.58 -8.57
N GLY A 112 -5.14 -0.36 -8.64
CA GLY A 112 -5.18 0.46 -9.85
C GLY A 112 -4.43 -0.17 -11.02
N GLY A 113 -3.27 -0.77 -10.77
CA GLY A 113 -2.51 -1.53 -11.75
C GLY A 113 -3.29 -2.73 -12.28
N LEU A 114 -3.84 -3.54 -11.37
CA LEU A 114 -4.62 -4.73 -11.72
C LEU A 114 -5.87 -4.38 -12.53
N ILE A 115 -6.61 -3.34 -12.14
CA ILE A 115 -7.78 -2.87 -12.90
C ILE A 115 -7.36 -2.43 -14.30
N THR A 116 -6.24 -1.70 -14.42
CA THR A 116 -5.74 -1.20 -15.72
C THR A 116 -5.29 -2.34 -16.64
N GLU A 117 -4.52 -3.29 -16.11
CA GLU A 117 -4.08 -4.49 -16.83
C GLU A 117 -5.27 -5.32 -17.31
N TYR A 118 -6.27 -5.52 -16.45
CA TYR A 118 -7.47 -6.27 -16.79
C TYR A 118 -8.29 -5.56 -17.87
N MET A 119 -8.46 -4.25 -17.75
CA MET A 119 -9.11 -3.40 -18.73
C MET A 119 -8.42 -3.46 -20.11
N GLU A 120 -7.10 -3.34 -20.14
CA GLU A 120 -6.33 -3.35 -21.38
C GLU A 120 -6.38 -4.71 -22.07
N ARG A 121 -6.25 -5.81 -21.31
CA ARG A 121 -6.40 -7.17 -21.84
C ARG A 121 -7.80 -7.42 -22.40
N TYR A 122 -8.84 -6.93 -21.73
CA TYR A 122 -10.21 -7.05 -22.22
C TYR A 122 -10.41 -6.27 -23.53
N ARG A 123 -9.94 -5.03 -23.53
CA ARG A 123 -10.00 -4.11 -24.68
C ARG A 123 -9.30 -4.72 -25.90
N GLN A 124 -8.08 -5.24 -25.76
CA GLN A 124 -7.34 -5.86 -26.88
C GLN A 124 -8.04 -7.08 -27.49
N ARG A 125 -8.80 -7.83 -26.70
CA ARG A 125 -9.52 -9.04 -27.17
C ARG A 125 -10.87 -8.74 -27.84
N HIS A 126 -11.52 -7.63 -27.49
CA HIS A 126 -12.91 -7.38 -27.86
C HIS A 126 -13.14 -6.07 -28.62
N LEU A 127 -12.11 -5.24 -28.82
CA LEU A 127 -12.18 -3.97 -29.56
C LEU A 127 -12.77 -4.11 -30.96
N GLU A 128 -12.37 -5.15 -31.70
CA GLU A 128 -12.80 -5.35 -33.09
C GLU A 128 -14.17 -6.05 -33.18
N ALA A 129 -14.54 -6.82 -32.16
CA ALA A 129 -15.76 -7.62 -32.15
C ALA A 129 -16.96 -6.88 -31.54
N ASP A 130 -16.76 -6.07 -30.49
CA ASP A 130 -17.84 -5.38 -29.79
C ASP A 130 -17.34 -4.09 -29.08
N PRO A 131 -17.36 -2.93 -29.78
CA PRO A 131 -17.01 -1.63 -29.22
C PRO A 131 -17.92 -1.18 -28.06
N ALA A 132 -19.19 -1.63 -28.05
CA ALA A 132 -20.15 -1.29 -27.01
C ALA A 132 -19.79 -2.01 -25.70
N ALA A 133 -19.43 -3.30 -25.77
CA ALA A 133 -18.94 -4.06 -24.61
C ALA A 133 -17.67 -3.44 -24.00
N VAL A 134 -16.75 -2.93 -24.83
CA VAL A 134 -15.54 -2.24 -24.35
C VAL A 134 -15.88 -0.97 -23.55
N THR A 135 -16.88 -0.21 -23.99
CA THR A 135 -17.32 1.02 -23.30
C THR A 135 -17.94 0.69 -21.94
N SER A 136 -18.81 -0.32 -21.87
CA SER A 136 -19.37 -0.82 -20.61
C SER A 136 -18.29 -1.30 -19.65
N MET A 137 -17.26 -1.96 -20.18
CA MET A 137 -16.12 -2.40 -19.37
C MET A 137 -15.28 -1.24 -18.82
N GLN A 138 -15.14 -0.14 -19.58
CA GLN A 138 -14.47 1.09 -19.11
C GLN A 138 -15.22 1.74 -17.96
N ALA A 139 -16.56 1.78 -18.03
CA ALA A 139 -17.38 2.25 -16.93
C ALA A 139 -17.18 1.37 -15.67
N LEU A 140 -17.16 0.05 -15.82
CA LEU A 140 -16.88 -0.88 -14.71
C LEU A 140 -15.48 -0.65 -14.10
N GLY A 141 -14.45 -0.44 -14.93
CA GLY A 141 -13.10 -0.14 -14.45
C GLY A 141 -13.04 1.18 -13.67
N PHE A 142 -13.77 2.21 -14.11
CA PHE A 142 -13.88 3.47 -13.38
C PHE A 142 -14.58 3.29 -12.02
N ILE A 143 -15.72 2.58 -11.99
CA ILE A 143 -16.44 2.28 -10.75
C ILE A 143 -15.55 1.48 -9.79
N GLY A 144 -14.84 0.46 -10.28
CA GLY A 144 -13.91 -0.33 -9.47
C GLY A 144 -12.81 0.53 -8.85
N ARG A 145 -12.25 1.49 -9.59
CA ARG A 145 -11.28 2.45 -9.05
C ARG A 145 -11.91 3.35 -7.99
N LEU A 146 -13.14 3.83 -8.22
CA LEU A 146 -13.86 4.68 -7.26
C LEU A 146 -14.07 3.93 -5.94
N VAL A 147 -14.56 2.68 -6.00
CA VAL A 147 -14.73 1.82 -4.82
C VAL A 147 -13.41 1.59 -4.09
N LEU A 148 -12.33 1.27 -4.82
CA LEU A 148 -11.00 1.10 -4.24
C LEU A 148 -10.55 2.35 -3.47
N TRP A 149 -10.72 3.53 -4.07
CA TRP A 149 -10.41 4.81 -3.43
C TRP A 149 -11.25 5.07 -2.20
N THR A 150 -12.56 4.80 -2.26
CA THR A 150 -13.46 4.95 -1.10
C THR A 150 -13.03 4.07 0.06
N VAL A 151 -12.77 2.78 -0.19
CA VAL A 151 -12.33 1.84 0.86
C VAL A 151 -11.01 2.30 1.48
N VAL A 152 -10.04 2.69 0.65
CA VAL A 152 -8.74 3.17 1.14
C VAL A 152 -8.88 4.45 1.96
N LEU A 153 -9.72 5.39 1.52
CA LEU A 153 -9.98 6.63 2.26
C LEU A 153 -10.59 6.34 3.63
N LEU A 154 -11.59 5.44 3.69
CA LEU A 154 -12.22 5.04 4.95
C LEU A 154 -11.21 4.38 5.89
N MET A 155 -10.40 3.45 5.39
CA MET A 155 -9.34 2.82 6.19
C MET A 155 -8.33 3.86 6.71
N ALA A 156 -7.96 4.85 5.89
CA ALA A 156 -7.04 5.90 6.31
C ALA A 156 -7.64 6.74 7.45
N LEU A 157 -8.92 7.10 7.35
CA LEU A 157 -9.64 7.85 8.39
C LEU A 157 -9.74 7.05 9.70
N ASP A 158 -10.09 5.78 9.62
CA ASP A 158 -10.16 4.87 10.77
C ASP A 158 -8.81 4.76 11.50
N ASN A 159 -7.71 4.66 10.73
CA ASN A 159 -6.35 4.65 11.27
C ASN A 159 -5.95 5.95 12.00
N PHE A 160 -6.59 7.08 11.68
CA PHE A 160 -6.42 8.34 12.41
C PHE A 160 -7.35 8.48 13.63
N GLY A 161 -8.18 7.47 13.91
CA GLY A 161 -9.14 7.47 15.02
C GLY A 161 -10.45 8.19 14.70
N VAL A 162 -10.75 8.43 13.42
CA VAL A 162 -12.05 8.96 13.00
C VAL A 162 -13.05 7.81 12.98
N ASP A 163 -14.21 7.98 13.63
CA ASP A 163 -15.30 6.99 13.54
C ASP A 163 -15.88 6.97 12.11
N ILE A 164 -15.64 5.86 11.41
CA ILE A 164 -16.09 5.66 10.04
C ILE A 164 -17.48 5.02 9.95
N THR A 165 -18.12 4.66 11.05
CA THR A 165 -19.40 3.92 11.04
C THR A 165 -20.48 4.65 10.24
N ALA A 166 -20.62 5.96 10.47
CA ALA A 166 -21.56 6.80 9.73
C ALA A 166 -21.17 6.93 8.24
N LEU A 167 -19.87 7.03 7.94
CA LEU A 167 -19.38 7.14 6.57
C LEU A 167 -19.62 5.85 5.79
N VAL A 168 -19.31 4.69 6.38
CA VAL A 168 -19.56 3.36 5.80
C VAL A 168 -21.06 3.16 5.56
N ALA A 169 -21.91 3.54 6.52
CA ALA A 169 -23.36 3.48 6.36
C ALA A 169 -23.83 4.35 5.19
N SER A 170 -23.28 5.57 5.05
CA SER A 170 -23.63 6.48 3.96
C SER A 170 -23.24 5.93 2.58
N VAL A 171 -22.05 5.29 2.48
CA VAL A 171 -21.58 4.61 1.27
C VAL A 171 -22.47 3.41 0.94
N GLY A 172 -22.91 2.66 1.97
CA GLY A 172 -23.87 1.57 1.79
C GLY A 172 -25.20 2.04 1.22
N ILE A 173 -25.79 3.10 1.77
CA ILE A 173 -27.06 3.67 1.29
C ILE A 173 -26.91 4.20 -0.15
N ALA A 174 -25.82 4.91 -0.45
CA ALA A 174 -25.52 5.38 -1.80
C ALA A 174 -25.37 4.22 -2.80
N GLY A 175 -24.70 3.14 -2.40
CA GLY A 175 -24.55 1.93 -3.21
C GLY A 175 -25.89 1.27 -3.55
N VAL A 176 -26.80 1.15 -2.58
CA VAL A 176 -28.16 0.63 -2.80
C VAL A 176 -28.94 1.51 -3.77
N ALA A 177 -28.89 2.84 -3.60
CA ALA A 177 -29.56 3.78 -4.50
C ALA A 177 -29.06 3.67 -5.94
N ILE A 178 -27.73 3.55 -6.14
CA ILE A 178 -27.14 3.34 -7.46
C ILE A 178 -27.58 1.99 -8.05
N GLY A 179 -27.61 0.92 -7.25
CA GLY A 179 -28.05 -0.40 -7.69
C GLY A 179 -29.50 -0.39 -8.20
N LEU A 180 -30.41 0.26 -7.46
CA LEU A 180 -31.80 0.44 -7.87
C LEU A 180 -31.93 1.28 -9.15
N ALA A 181 -31.13 2.34 -9.28
CA ALA A 181 -31.13 3.17 -10.48
C ALA A 181 -30.66 2.39 -11.73
N VAL A 182 -29.64 1.55 -11.59
CA VAL A 182 -29.15 0.69 -12.68
C VAL A 182 -30.18 -0.38 -13.06
N GLN A 183 -30.85 -0.98 -12.08
CA GLN A 183 -31.95 -1.94 -12.35
C GLN A 183 -33.08 -1.30 -13.14
N ASN A 184 -33.45 -0.05 -12.84
CA ASN A 184 -34.49 0.69 -13.57
C ASN A 184 -34.10 1.06 -15.02
N ILE A 185 -32.82 0.96 -15.38
CA ILE A 185 -32.33 1.19 -16.76
C ILE A 185 -32.25 -0.13 -17.54
N LEU A 186 -31.97 -1.25 -16.86
CA LEU A 186 -31.76 -2.56 -17.48
C LEU A 186 -33.01 -3.46 -17.53
N GLY A 187 -33.98 -3.24 -16.62
CA GLY A 187 -35.28 -3.91 -16.59
C GLY A 187 -36.39 -2.98 -17.07
#